data_AF-A0A7H8NTG8-F1
#
_entry.id   AF-A0A7H8NTG8-F1
#
_cell.length_a   1.000
_cell.length_b   1.000
_cell.length_c   1.000
_cell.angle_alpha   90.00
_cell.angle_beta   90.00
_cell.angle_gamma   90.00
#
_symmetry.space_group_name_H-M   'P 1'
#
loop_
_entity.id
_entity.type
_entity.pdbx_description
1 polymer ?
#
loop_
_entity_poly.entity_id
_entity_poly.type
_entity_poly.pdbx_seq_one_letter_code
_entity_poly.pdbx_strand_id
1 'polypeptide(L)'
;MLYRDQVDFKAHNRSSPWAEAYYRRPHAFAYPGEGDAPHQWMLHEVTHQLLAEASGLAPRRWMNEGMACYFGASRLSGRVLHVGAPDPASYPVWWLGQLRFDAAGRPSLDNALLPTLRQLVEDSGPPVAEHVNGYYLAWWSLVHFLMDGNGQAHRQQALLLLRRRGDPAAFQQLIGSYAELEPRWHQHLRALARAQGAREMP
;
A
#
# COMPACT_ATOMS: atom_id res chain seq x y z
N MET A 1 5.85 9.39 -18.12
CA MET A 1 6.09 8.67 -19.38
C MET A 1 5.12 7.50 -19.42
N LEU A 2 4.25 7.47 -20.41
CA LEU A 2 3.30 6.38 -20.61
C LEU A 2 3.74 5.60 -21.85
N TYR A 3 4.17 4.36 -21.65
CA TYR A 3 4.52 3.45 -22.72
C TYR A 3 3.25 2.80 -23.28
N ARG A 4 3.34 2.23 -24.49
CA ARG A 4 2.18 1.64 -25.17
C ARG A 4 1.64 0.43 -24.40
N ASP A 5 2.53 -0.45 -23.96
CA ASP A 5 2.25 -1.74 -23.36
C ASP A 5 3.42 -2.19 -22.47
N GLN A 6 3.29 -3.36 -21.82
CA GLN A 6 4.33 -3.91 -20.95
C GLN A 6 5.64 -4.17 -21.71
N VAL A 7 5.55 -4.67 -22.94
CA VAL A 7 6.74 -5.02 -23.75
C VAL A 7 7.55 -3.77 -24.04
N ASP A 8 6.90 -2.70 -24.47
CA ASP A 8 7.49 -1.39 -24.72
C ASP A 8 8.10 -0.79 -23.44
N PHE A 9 7.39 -0.87 -22.31
CA PHE A 9 7.95 -0.44 -21.03
C PHE A 9 9.22 -1.23 -20.64
N LYS A 10 9.19 -2.56 -20.72
CA LYS A 10 10.32 -3.41 -20.31
C LYS A 10 11.54 -3.18 -21.21
N ALA A 11 11.36 -2.94 -22.50
CA ALA A 11 12.44 -2.61 -23.44
C ALA A 11 13.17 -1.29 -23.07
N HIS A 12 12.47 -0.36 -22.41
CA HIS A 12 13.00 0.95 -22.02
C HIS A 12 13.26 1.08 -20.52
N ASN A 13 13.00 0.04 -19.74
CA ASN A 13 13.14 0.07 -18.28
C ASN A 13 14.62 0.26 -17.89
N ARG A 14 14.88 1.27 -17.05
CA ARG A 14 16.21 1.60 -16.49
C ARG A 14 16.27 1.42 -14.97
N SER A 15 15.24 0.82 -14.39
CA SER A 15 15.10 0.47 -12.97
C SER A 15 15.31 -1.04 -12.79
N SER A 16 14.69 -1.63 -11.77
CA SER A 16 14.66 -3.08 -11.54
C SER A 16 13.94 -3.82 -12.68
N PRO A 17 14.48 -4.94 -13.21
CA PRO A 17 13.85 -5.69 -14.30
C PRO A 17 12.43 -6.19 -14.03
N TRP A 18 12.14 -6.50 -12.76
CA TRP A 18 10.85 -6.97 -12.29
C TRP A 18 9.82 -5.85 -12.07
N ALA A 19 10.24 -4.58 -12.06
CA ALA A 19 9.31 -3.47 -11.81
C ALA A 19 8.26 -3.39 -12.92
N GLU A 20 7.00 -3.17 -12.57
CA GLU A 20 5.89 -2.97 -13.54
C GLU A 20 5.62 -1.49 -13.85
N ALA A 21 6.14 -0.61 -13.01
CA ALA A 21 6.25 0.81 -13.24
C ALA A 21 7.35 1.33 -12.30
N TYR A 22 7.81 2.57 -12.50
CA TYR A 22 8.67 3.21 -11.50
C TYR A 22 8.56 4.73 -11.56
N TYR A 23 8.75 5.35 -10.41
CA TYR A 23 8.99 6.77 -10.29
C TYR A 23 10.48 7.05 -10.25
N ARG A 24 10.94 7.88 -11.20
CA ARG A 24 12.28 8.46 -11.17
C ARG A 24 12.14 9.95 -11.40
N ARG A 25 12.47 10.73 -10.37
CA ARG A 25 12.31 12.18 -10.37
C ARG A 25 12.81 12.79 -11.70
N PRO A 26 11.98 13.59 -12.41
CA PRO A 26 10.67 14.11 -12.00
C PRO A 26 9.46 13.34 -12.56
N HIS A 27 9.64 12.16 -13.13
CA HIS A 27 8.61 11.47 -13.90
C HIS A 27 8.27 10.08 -13.36
N ALA A 28 6.98 9.76 -13.34
CA ALA A 28 6.49 8.39 -13.30
C ALA A 28 6.64 7.74 -14.69
N PHE A 29 6.98 6.47 -14.73
CA PHE A 29 7.18 5.66 -15.91
C PHE A 29 6.30 4.42 -15.77
N ALA A 30 5.28 4.30 -16.61
CA ALA A 30 4.28 3.25 -16.51
C ALA A 30 3.70 2.94 -17.89
N TYR A 31 2.87 1.90 -17.95
CA TYR A 31 2.09 1.51 -19.11
C TYR A 31 0.67 1.15 -18.64
N PRO A 32 -0.35 1.18 -19.53
CA PRO A 32 -1.65 0.61 -19.18
C PRO A 32 -1.51 -0.90 -19.07
N GLY A 33 -1.71 -1.43 -17.86
CA GLY A 33 -1.70 -2.85 -17.58
C GLY A 33 -2.83 -3.60 -18.30
N GLU A 34 -2.87 -4.90 -18.09
CA GLU A 34 -3.93 -5.79 -18.58
C GLU A 34 -4.83 -6.25 -17.43
N GLY A 35 -5.96 -6.88 -17.76
CA GLY A 35 -6.91 -7.43 -16.79
C GLY A 35 -7.86 -6.39 -16.18
N ASP A 36 -8.36 -6.69 -14.98
CA ASP A 36 -9.46 -5.94 -14.35
C ASP A 36 -9.01 -4.63 -13.68
N ALA A 37 -7.72 -4.49 -13.39
CA ALA A 37 -7.13 -3.28 -12.80
C ALA A 37 -5.93 -2.75 -13.63
N PRO A 38 -6.15 -2.34 -14.89
CA PRO A 38 -5.06 -1.96 -15.80
C PRO A 38 -4.35 -0.66 -15.40
N HIS A 39 -4.97 0.15 -14.55
CA HIS A 39 -4.49 1.49 -14.18
C HIS A 39 -3.66 1.50 -12.88
N GLN A 40 -3.61 0.38 -12.14
CA GLN A 40 -3.07 0.32 -10.78
C GLN A 40 -1.62 0.81 -10.67
N TRP A 41 -0.75 0.36 -11.58
CA TRP A 41 0.67 0.72 -11.58
C TRP A 41 0.88 2.19 -11.94
N MET A 42 0.07 2.72 -12.85
CA MET A 42 0.09 4.14 -13.18
C MET A 42 -0.29 5.00 -11.97
N LEU A 43 -1.37 4.64 -11.27
CA LEU A 43 -1.81 5.37 -10.08
C LEU A 43 -0.79 5.28 -8.94
N HIS A 44 -0.17 4.12 -8.74
CA HIS A 44 0.90 3.94 -7.76
C HIS A 44 2.06 4.90 -8.02
N GLU A 45 2.63 4.89 -9.23
CA GLU A 45 3.79 5.75 -9.51
C GLU A 45 3.46 7.23 -9.62
N VAL A 46 2.28 7.58 -10.13
CA VAL A 46 1.82 8.98 -10.13
C VAL A 46 1.65 9.49 -8.71
N THR A 47 1.27 8.63 -7.75
CA THR A 47 1.21 9.03 -6.34
C THR A 47 2.59 9.43 -5.82
N HIS A 48 3.65 8.66 -6.12
CA HIS A 48 5.02 9.06 -5.76
C HIS A 48 5.41 10.40 -6.40
N GLN A 49 5.07 10.60 -7.68
CA GLN A 49 5.33 11.87 -8.36
C GLN A 49 4.57 13.04 -7.72
N LEU A 50 3.31 12.87 -7.34
CA LEU A 50 2.51 13.92 -6.69
C LEU A 50 3.03 14.24 -5.27
N LEU A 51 3.47 13.23 -4.52
CA LEU A 51 4.10 13.43 -3.22
C LEU A 51 5.38 14.26 -3.37
N ALA A 52 6.26 13.91 -4.32
CA ALA A 52 7.55 14.56 -4.48
C ALA A 52 7.46 15.94 -5.17
N GLU A 53 6.76 16.03 -6.29
CA GLU A 53 6.81 17.21 -7.17
C GLU A 53 5.73 18.23 -6.85
N ALA A 54 4.50 17.77 -6.59
CA ALA A 54 3.39 18.69 -6.29
C ALA A 54 3.38 19.10 -4.81
N SER A 55 3.76 18.18 -3.91
CA SER A 55 3.68 18.41 -2.47
C SER A 55 5.03 18.73 -1.80
N GLY A 56 6.15 18.50 -2.48
CA GLY A 56 7.49 18.63 -1.89
C GLY A 56 7.78 17.66 -0.76
N LEU A 57 6.99 16.58 -0.63
CA LEU A 57 7.10 15.59 0.43
C LEU A 57 8.07 14.48 0.04
N ALA A 58 8.85 14.02 1.01
CA ALA A 58 9.73 12.86 0.86
C ALA A 58 9.50 11.86 2.01
N PRO A 59 8.34 11.17 2.06
CA PRO A 59 8.02 10.28 3.19
C PRO A 59 9.02 9.13 3.34
N ARG A 60 9.10 8.55 4.54
CA ARG A 60 9.81 7.28 4.79
C ARG A 60 9.15 6.15 3.98
N ARG A 61 9.92 5.10 3.67
CA ARG A 61 9.50 4.01 2.75
C ARG A 61 8.10 3.49 3.03
N TRP A 62 7.78 3.14 4.28
CA TRP A 62 6.48 2.57 4.64
C TRP A 62 5.30 3.48 4.28
N MET A 63 5.43 4.79 4.50
CA MET A 63 4.37 5.77 4.22
C MET A 63 4.36 6.11 2.73
N ASN A 64 5.53 6.19 2.08
CA ASN A 64 5.62 6.45 0.66
C ASN A 64 4.97 5.33 -0.17
N GLU A 65 5.39 4.09 0.05
CA GLU A 65 4.81 2.91 -0.63
C GLU A 65 3.37 2.66 -0.19
N GLY A 66 3.06 2.82 1.09
CA GLY A 66 1.70 2.63 1.61
C GLY A 66 0.69 3.59 0.99
N MET A 67 1.05 4.87 0.83
CA MET A 67 0.20 5.86 0.15
C MET A 67 0.07 5.57 -1.34
N ALA A 68 1.17 5.18 -2.00
CA ALA A 68 1.15 4.81 -3.41
C ALA A 68 0.25 3.59 -3.66
N CYS A 69 0.34 2.55 -2.83
CA CYS A 69 -0.59 1.42 -2.90
C CYS A 69 -2.02 1.80 -2.54
N TYR A 70 -2.23 2.71 -1.58
CA TYR A 70 -3.58 3.13 -1.16
C TYR A 70 -4.35 3.74 -2.34
N PHE A 71 -3.72 4.62 -3.11
CA PHE A 71 -4.32 5.17 -4.33
C PHE A 71 -4.27 4.18 -5.50
N GLY A 72 -3.16 3.44 -5.65
CA GLY A 72 -2.96 2.46 -6.71
C GLY A 72 -3.98 1.33 -6.70
N ALA A 73 -4.38 0.88 -5.52
CA ALA A 73 -5.36 -0.18 -5.32
C ALA A 73 -6.77 0.34 -5.01
N SER A 74 -7.04 1.63 -5.23
CA SER A 74 -8.39 2.19 -5.14
C SER A 74 -9.20 1.87 -6.39
N ARG A 75 -10.47 1.54 -6.22
CA ARG A 75 -11.36 1.11 -7.30
C ARG A 75 -11.71 2.27 -8.23
N LEU A 76 -11.43 2.11 -9.51
CA LEU A 76 -11.91 2.99 -10.56
C LEU A 76 -13.23 2.45 -11.12
N SER A 77 -14.30 3.23 -11.05
CA SER A 77 -15.57 2.89 -11.70
C SER A 77 -15.99 4.02 -12.63
N GLY A 78 -16.14 3.71 -13.92
CA GLY A 78 -16.32 4.71 -14.96
C GLY A 78 -15.14 5.69 -15.00
N ARG A 79 -15.38 6.95 -14.66
CA ARG A 79 -14.36 8.03 -14.58
C ARG A 79 -14.09 8.50 -13.16
N VAL A 80 -14.54 7.76 -12.15
CA VAL A 80 -14.45 8.16 -10.74
C VAL A 80 -13.57 7.17 -10.00
N LEU A 81 -12.50 7.70 -9.37
CA LEU A 81 -11.67 6.93 -8.45
C LEU A 81 -12.33 6.94 -7.06
N HIS A 82 -12.77 5.76 -6.61
CA HIS A 82 -13.30 5.57 -5.27
C HIS A 82 -12.14 5.33 -4.31
N VAL A 83 -11.51 6.43 -3.88
CA VAL A 83 -10.35 6.40 -2.98
C VAL A 83 -10.67 5.65 -1.68
N GLY A 84 -9.80 4.73 -1.28
CA GLY A 84 -10.00 3.87 -0.10
C GLY A 84 -10.92 2.67 -0.35
N ALA A 85 -11.63 2.65 -1.49
CA ALA A 85 -12.28 1.52 -2.13
C ALA A 85 -11.32 0.38 -2.57
N PRO A 86 -11.01 -0.72 -1.85
CA PRO A 86 -10.02 -1.66 -2.36
C PRO A 86 -10.54 -2.38 -3.62
N ASP A 87 -9.70 -2.42 -4.66
CA ASP A 87 -9.92 -3.22 -5.85
C ASP A 87 -9.27 -4.62 -5.68
N PRO A 88 -10.06 -5.72 -5.61
CA PRO A 88 -9.54 -7.07 -5.46
C PRO A 88 -8.53 -7.49 -6.53
N ALA A 89 -8.59 -6.90 -7.73
CA ALA A 89 -7.68 -7.21 -8.83
C ALA A 89 -6.37 -6.39 -8.79
N SER A 90 -6.21 -5.49 -7.82
CA SER A 90 -5.02 -4.65 -7.70
C SER A 90 -4.01 -5.22 -6.70
N TYR A 91 -2.73 -5.02 -6.97
CA TYR A 91 -1.64 -5.20 -6.03
C TYR A 91 -1.67 -4.08 -4.96
N PRO A 92 -1.40 -4.40 -3.67
CA PRO A 92 -1.21 -5.73 -3.10
C PRO A 92 -2.52 -6.41 -2.65
N VAL A 93 -3.68 -5.78 -2.87
CA VAL A 93 -5.01 -6.21 -2.39
C VAL A 93 -5.39 -7.62 -2.84
N TRP A 94 -4.97 -8.06 -4.02
CA TRP A 94 -5.22 -9.43 -4.49
C TRP A 94 -4.68 -10.52 -3.54
N TRP A 95 -3.74 -10.19 -2.65
CA TRP A 95 -3.17 -11.15 -1.69
C TRP A 95 -4.05 -11.34 -0.45
N LEU A 96 -5.09 -10.51 -0.25
CA LEU A 96 -5.98 -10.60 0.90
C LEU A 96 -6.64 -11.98 1.04
N GLY A 97 -7.01 -12.62 -0.08
CA GLY A 97 -7.60 -13.97 -0.07
C GLY A 97 -6.65 -15.06 0.43
N GLN A 98 -5.35 -14.80 0.46
CA GLN A 98 -4.32 -15.75 0.85
C GLN A 98 -3.81 -15.55 2.29
N LEU A 99 -4.26 -14.48 2.96
CA LEU A 99 -3.88 -14.20 4.34
C LEU A 99 -4.34 -15.31 5.29
N ARG A 100 -3.43 -15.69 6.18
CA ARG A 100 -3.72 -16.54 7.33
C ARG A 100 -3.55 -15.74 8.61
N PHE A 101 -4.24 -16.14 9.66
CA PHE A 101 -4.13 -15.52 10.98
C PHE A 101 -3.92 -16.62 12.02
N ASP A 102 -2.94 -16.45 12.89
CA ASP A 102 -2.71 -17.38 13.99
C ASP A 102 -3.71 -17.19 15.15
N ALA A 103 -3.57 -18.00 16.21
CA ALA A 103 -4.43 -17.93 17.39
C ALA A 103 -4.36 -16.58 18.12
N ALA A 104 -3.22 -15.88 18.04
CA ALA A 104 -3.03 -14.52 18.57
C ALA A 104 -3.53 -13.43 17.59
N GLY A 105 -3.98 -13.84 16.41
CA GLY A 105 -4.48 -12.99 15.35
C GLY A 105 -3.41 -12.25 14.55
N ARG A 106 -2.16 -12.71 14.60
CA ARG A 106 -1.08 -12.17 13.78
C ARG A 106 -1.23 -12.67 12.34
N PRO A 107 -1.14 -11.77 11.35
CA PRO A 107 -1.35 -12.13 9.96
C PRO A 107 -0.07 -12.67 9.31
N SER A 108 -0.21 -13.64 8.42
CA SER A 108 0.87 -14.21 7.61
C SER A 108 0.47 -14.36 6.14
N LEU A 109 1.47 -14.24 5.27
CA LEU A 109 1.38 -14.46 3.82
C LEU A 109 2.55 -15.38 3.43
N ASP A 110 2.30 -16.36 2.56
CA ASP A 110 3.32 -17.34 2.12
C ASP A 110 4.06 -18.03 3.28
N ASN A 111 3.33 -18.36 4.36
CA ASN A 111 3.85 -18.96 5.59
C ASN A 111 4.86 -18.08 6.38
N ALA A 112 5.02 -16.81 6.02
CA ALA A 112 5.81 -15.84 6.78
C ALA A 112 4.91 -14.83 7.49
N LEU A 113 5.24 -14.49 8.74
CA LEU A 113 4.56 -13.40 9.44
C LEU A 113 4.80 -12.09 8.71
N LEU A 114 3.76 -11.26 8.63
CA LEU A 114 3.92 -9.87 8.20
C LEU A 114 4.80 -9.11 9.22
N PRO A 115 5.59 -8.11 8.79
CA PRO A 115 6.34 -7.28 9.72
C PRO A 115 5.39 -6.57 10.70
N THR A 116 5.83 -6.46 11.96
CA THR A 116 5.09 -5.76 13.02
C THR A 116 4.97 -4.27 12.71
N LEU A 117 4.00 -3.59 13.34
CA LEU A 117 3.80 -2.15 13.17
C LEU A 117 5.09 -1.36 13.47
N ARG A 118 5.79 -1.74 14.55
CA ARG A 118 7.09 -1.16 14.90
C ARG A 118 8.11 -1.36 13.77
N GLN A 119 8.24 -2.58 13.28
CA GLN A 119 9.19 -2.92 12.21
C GLN A 119 8.93 -2.14 10.92
N LEU A 120 7.66 -1.92 10.56
CA LEU A 120 7.28 -1.12 9.39
C LEU A 120 7.65 0.36 9.57
N VAL A 121 7.27 0.96 10.71
CA VAL A 121 7.43 2.40 10.94
C VAL A 121 8.90 2.76 11.17
N GLU A 122 9.64 1.93 11.89
CA GLU A 122 11.06 2.14 12.22
C GLU A 122 12.01 1.64 11.11
N ASP A 123 11.52 0.88 10.13
CA ASP A 123 12.32 0.19 9.09
C ASP A 123 13.35 -0.78 9.68
N SER A 124 12.92 -1.59 10.66
CA SER A 124 13.73 -2.55 11.43
C SER A 124 13.31 -4.01 11.23
N GLY A 125 12.46 -4.28 10.25
CA GLY A 125 11.98 -5.62 9.92
C GLY A 125 12.97 -6.47 9.11
N PRO A 126 12.57 -7.70 8.72
CA PRO A 126 13.40 -8.57 7.88
C PRO A 126 13.68 -7.95 6.50
N PRO A 127 14.67 -8.46 5.73
CA PRO A 127 14.97 -7.93 4.41
C PRO A 127 13.75 -7.88 3.49
N VAL A 128 13.46 -6.70 2.93
CA VAL A 128 12.26 -6.50 2.08
C VAL A 128 12.29 -7.38 0.84
N ALA A 129 13.47 -7.57 0.25
CA ALA A 129 13.64 -8.36 -0.97
C ALA A 129 13.18 -9.82 -0.81
N GLU A 130 13.19 -10.36 0.41
CA GLU A 130 12.77 -11.73 0.73
C GLU A 130 11.27 -11.82 1.06
N HIS A 131 10.62 -10.69 1.35
CA HIS A 131 9.25 -10.61 1.84
C HIS A 131 8.42 -9.53 1.14
N VAL A 132 8.69 -9.27 -0.15
CA VAL A 132 8.15 -8.13 -0.91
C VAL A 132 6.63 -8.04 -0.79
N ASN A 133 5.91 -9.13 -1.10
CA ASN A 133 4.45 -9.14 -1.06
C ASN A 133 3.89 -8.84 0.34
N GLY A 134 4.51 -9.42 1.36
CA GLY A 134 4.14 -9.17 2.76
C GLY A 134 4.35 -7.70 3.12
N TYR A 135 5.48 -7.11 2.76
CA TYR A 135 5.77 -5.71 3.04
C TYR A 135 4.77 -4.75 2.37
N TYR A 136 4.50 -4.92 1.08
CA TYR A 136 3.57 -4.05 0.38
C TYR A 136 2.14 -4.20 0.92
N LEU A 137 1.69 -5.42 1.20
CA LEU A 137 0.39 -5.66 1.83
C LEU A 137 0.32 -5.02 3.22
N ALA A 138 1.41 -5.07 3.99
CA ALA A 138 1.51 -4.44 5.30
C ALA A 138 1.47 -2.91 5.23
N TRP A 139 2.25 -2.30 4.33
CA TRP A 139 2.25 -0.84 4.12
C TRP A 139 0.90 -0.32 3.64
N TRP A 140 0.32 -0.98 2.64
CA TRP A 140 -1.01 -0.63 2.13
C TRP A 140 -2.05 -0.72 3.23
N SER A 141 -2.13 -1.85 3.94
CA SER A 141 -3.18 -2.08 4.93
C SER A 141 -3.02 -1.16 6.15
N LEU A 142 -1.80 -0.79 6.52
CA LEU A 142 -1.55 0.19 7.58
C LEU A 142 -2.06 1.57 7.15
N VAL A 143 -1.70 2.05 5.96
CA VAL A 143 -2.21 3.33 5.45
C VAL A 143 -3.74 3.30 5.31
N HIS A 144 -4.30 2.22 4.76
CA HIS A 144 -5.75 2.06 4.67
C HIS A 144 -6.40 2.08 6.06
N PHE A 145 -5.83 1.42 7.06
CA PHE A 145 -6.35 1.47 8.43
C PHE A 145 -6.33 2.91 8.99
N LEU A 146 -5.24 3.66 8.76
CA LEU A 146 -5.13 5.04 9.23
C LEU A 146 -6.09 6.00 8.50
N MET A 147 -6.34 5.78 7.21
CA MET A 147 -7.19 6.65 6.40
C MET A 147 -8.68 6.31 6.52
N ASP A 148 -9.02 5.02 6.55
CA ASP A 148 -10.40 4.53 6.44
C ASP A 148 -10.84 3.57 7.57
N GLY A 149 -9.91 3.10 8.40
CA GLY A 149 -10.23 2.26 9.55
C GLY A 149 -11.06 3.02 10.59
N ASN A 150 -11.92 2.27 11.30
CA ASN A 150 -12.74 2.77 12.41
C ASN A 150 -13.48 4.09 12.11
N GLY A 151 -14.12 4.19 10.94
CA GLY A 151 -14.86 5.40 10.56
C GLY A 151 -13.95 6.61 10.34
N GLN A 152 -12.74 6.40 9.81
CA GLN A 152 -11.76 7.45 9.50
C GLN A 152 -11.21 8.17 10.75
N ALA A 153 -11.25 7.53 11.92
CA ALA A 153 -10.86 8.13 13.19
C ALA A 153 -9.41 8.68 13.22
N HIS A 154 -8.51 8.10 12.43
CA HIS A 154 -7.10 8.52 12.35
C HIS A 154 -6.78 9.38 11.13
N ARG A 155 -7.75 9.67 10.24
CA ARG A 155 -7.48 10.23 8.91
C ARG A 155 -6.77 11.58 8.97
N GLN A 156 -7.24 12.48 9.83
CA GLN A 156 -6.62 13.80 9.97
C GLN A 156 -5.19 13.69 10.51
N GLN A 157 -4.96 12.86 11.51
CA GLN A 157 -3.66 12.64 12.12
C GLN A 157 -2.71 11.91 11.15
N ALA A 158 -3.22 11.02 10.30
CA ALA A 158 -2.46 10.37 9.24
C ALA A 158 -1.94 11.36 8.19
N LEU A 159 -2.75 12.35 7.80
CA LEU A 159 -2.33 13.43 6.90
C LEU A 159 -1.28 14.35 7.56
N LEU A 160 -1.39 14.61 8.87
CA LEU A 160 -0.34 15.31 9.62
C LEU A 160 0.94 14.47 9.69
N LEU A 161 0.83 13.17 9.93
CA LEU A 161 1.95 12.23 9.94
C LEU A 161 2.65 12.17 8.57
N LEU A 162 1.91 12.22 7.47
CA LEU A 162 2.46 12.30 6.12
C LEU A 162 3.34 13.55 5.93
N ARG A 163 2.89 14.71 6.44
CA ARG A 163 3.69 15.95 6.47
C ARG A 163 4.93 15.84 7.36
N ARG A 164 4.87 14.99 8.38
CA ARG A 164 6.01 14.59 9.21
C ARG A 164 6.76 13.37 8.64
N ARG A 165 6.57 13.08 7.35
CA ARG A 165 7.27 12.05 6.58
C ARG A 165 7.07 10.62 7.11
N GLY A 166 6.05 10.35 7.91
CA GLY A 166 5.86 9.03 8.54
C GLY A 166 6.89 8.72 9.64
N ASP A 167 7.42 9.76 10.30
CA ASP A 167 8.43 9.62 11.37
C ASP A 167 7.92 8.79 12.57
N PRO A 168 8.74 7.90 13.16
CA PRO A 168 8.35 7.06 14.30
C PRO A 168 7.90 7.82 15.55
N ALA A 169 8.58 8.92 15.89
CA ALA A 169 8.20 9.72 17.06
C ALA A 169 6.89 10.47 16.78
N ALA A 170 6.75 11.02 15.58
CA ALA A 170 5.50 11.65 15.14
C ALA A 170 4.34 10.64 15.08
N PHE A 171 4.59 9.38 14.68
CA PHE A 171 3.58 8.32 14.69
C PHE A 171 3.05 8.13 16.11
N GLN A 172 3.93 7.92 17.08
CA GLN A 172 3.51 7.69 18.47
C GLN A 172 2.81 8.91 19.08
N GLN A 173 3.22 10.12 18.70
CA GLN A 173 2.57 11.37 19.14
C GLN A 173 1.17 11.57 18.53
N LEU A 174 1.02 11.32 17.23
CA LEU A 174 -0.20 11.66 16.48
C LEU A 174 -1.22 10.54 16.43
N ILE A 175 -0.76 9.28 16.40
CA ILE A 175 -1.61 8.10 16.19
C ILE A 175 -1.79 7.31 17.49
N GLY A 176 -0.69 7.05 18.21
CA GLY A 176 -0.68 6.30 19.46
C GLY A 176 0.41 5.23 19.51
N SER A 177 0.43 4.45 20.59
CA SER A 177 1.47 3.45 20.83
C SER A 177 1.33 2.24 19.88
N TYR A 178 2.46 1.63 19.51
CA TYR A 178 2.41 0.44 18.64
C TYR A 178 1.66 -0.73 19.28
N ALA A 179 1.78 -0.91 20.61
CA ALA A 179 1.15 -2.00 21.33
C ALA A 179 -0.38 -1.94 21.29
N GLU A 180 -0.95 -0.74 21.31
CA GLU A 180 -2.40 -0.55 21.23
C GLU A 180 -2.92 -0.60 19.80
N LEU A 181 -2.13 -0.11 18.84
CA LEU A 181 -2.55 0.06 17.45
C LEU A 181 -2.39 -1.22 16.63
N GLU A 182 -1.36 -2.03 16.90
CA GLU A 182 -1.08 -3.24 16.12
C GLU A 182 -2.24 -4.26 16.14
N PRO A 183 -2.85 -4.61 17.29
CA PRO A 183 -4.00 -5.52 17.30
C PRO A 183 -5.21 -4.97 16.54
N ARG A 184 -5.43 -3.64 16.60
CA ARG A 184 -6.54 -2.96 15.89
C ARG A 184 -6.32 -2.98 14.38
N TRP A 185 -5.10 -2.73 13.94
CA TRP A 185 -4.72 -2.84 12.53
C TRP A 185 -4.87 -4.29 12.03
N HIS A 186 -4.42 -5.29 12.79
CA HIS A 186 -4.62 -6.70 12.41
C HIS A 186 -6.11 -7.08 12.32
N GLN A 187 -6.95 -6.56 13.22
CA GLN A 187 -8.40 -6.75 13.15
C GLN A 187 -9.00 -6.10 11.89
N HIS A 188 -8.56 -4.89 11.54
CA HIS A 188 -8.95 -4.21 10.30
C HIS A 188 -8.56 -5.02 9.06
N LEU A 189 -7.31 -5.51 9.00
CA LEU A 189 -6.82 -6.35 7.92
C LEU A 189 -7.63 -7.65 7.79
N ARG A 190 -7.99 -8.28 8.92
CA ARG A 190 -8.87 -9.46 8.93
C ARG A 190 -10.25 -9.17 8.38
N ALA A 191 -10.82 -8.00 8.69
CA ALA A 191 -12.12 -7.60 8.17
C ALA A 191 -12.07 -7.40 6.65
N LEU A 192 -11.01 -6.75 6.14
CA LEU A 192 -10.77 -6.61 4.70
C LEU A 192 -10.64 -7.96 3.99
N ALA A 193 -9.85 -8.88 4.53
CA ALA A 193 -9.68 -10.22 3.97
C ALA A 193 -11.01 -11.01 3.89
N ARG A 194 -11.83 -10.94 4.94
CA ARG A 194 -13.15 -11.58 4.96
C ARG A 194 -14.10 -10.96 3.93
N ALA A 195 -14.10 -9.64 3.80
CA ALA A 195 -14.95 -8.94 2.85
C ALA A 195 -14.61 -9.27 1.40
N GLN A 196 -13.34 -9.54 1.09
CA GLN A 196 -12.93 -9.99 -0.23
C GLN A 196 -13.33 -11.45 -0.49
N GLY A 197 -13.05 -12.37 0.45
CA GLY A 197 -13.42 -13.78 0.30
C GLY A 197 -14.93 -14.00 0.20
N ALA A 198 -15.76 -13.18 0.86
CA ALA A 198 -17.21 -13.22 0.74
C ALA A 198 -17.74 -12.78 -0.64
N ARG A 199 -16.93 -12.08 -1.45
CA ARG A 199 -17.29 -11.63 -2.81
C ARG A 199 -16.89 -12.63 -3.90
N GLU A 200 -16.09 -13.66 -3.57
CA GLU A 200 -15.58 -14.67 -4.52
C GLU A 200 -16.44 -15.95 -4.61
N MET A 201 -17.59 -16.03 -3.92
CA MET A 201 -18.54 -17.15 -4.09
C MET A 201 -19.70 -16.74 -5.03
N PRO A 202 -19.67 -17.16 -6.31
CA PRO A 202 -20.84 -17.13 -7.19
C PRO A 202 -21.92 -18.13 -6.78
#